data_AF-A0A2E0H287-F1
#
_entry.id   AF-A0A2E0H287-F1
#
_cell.length_a   1.000
_cell.length_b   1.000
_cell.length_c   1.000
_cell.angle_alpha   90.00
_cell.angle_beta   90.00
_cell.angle_gamma   90.00
#
_symmetry.space_group_name_H-M   'P 1'
#
loop_
_entity.id
_entity.type
_entity.pdbx_description
1 polymer ?
#
loop_
_entity_poly.entity_id
_entity_poly.type
_entity_poly.pdbx_seq_one_letter_code
_entity_poly.pdbx_strand_id
1 'polypeptide(L)' 'MVKLAANLSMMFNEVDFLERFSSASKAGFKGVEYLFPYDYGKDQLINLLGENSLSQVLHNLPAGNWDAGERG' A
#
# COMPACT_ATOMS: atom_id res chain seq x y z
N MET A 1 13.21 -10.76 16.16
CA MET A 1 12.63 -9.40 16.16
C MET A 1 11.44 -9.40 15.21
N VAL A 2 10.33 -8.76 15.59
CA VAL A 2 9.11 -8.73 14.78
C VAL A 2 9.33 -7.85 13.54
N LYS A 3 8.88 -8.31 12.37
CA LYS A 3 8.87 -7.52 11.14
C LYS A 3 7.48 -6.91 10.97
N LEU A 4 7.37 -5.60 11.16
CA LEU A 4 6.11 -4.87 10.99
C LEU A 4 5.99 -4.34 9.56
N ALA A 5 4.77 -4.34 9.04
CA ALA A 5 4.41 -3.70 7.78
C ALA A 5 3.47 -2.52 8.07
N ALA A 6 3.65 -1.41 7.35
CA ALA A 6 2.72 -0.29 7.44
C ALA A 6 1.50 -0.55 6.54
N ASN A 7 0.30 -0.42 7.10
CA ASN A 7 -0.94 -0.50 6.32
C ASN A 7 -1.27 0.89 5.75
N LEU A 8 -0.95 1.12 4.48
CA LEU A 8 -1.08 2.44 3.82
C LEU A 8 -2.53 2.84 3.55
N SER A 9 -3.50 1.91 3.70
CA SER A 9 -4.92 2.26 3.64
C SER A 9 -5.42 2.88 4.95
N MET A 10 -4.72 2.63 6.07
CA MET A 10 -5.11 3.08 7.41
C MET A 10 -4.14 4.10 8.01
N MET A 11 -2.89 4.15 7.54
CA MET A 11 -1.82 5.01 8.03
C MET A 11 -1.40 6.03 6.97
N PHE A 12 -0.79 7.13 7.41
CA PHE A 12 -0.27 8.21 6.55
C PHE A 12 -1.36 8.87 5.68
N ASN A 13 -2.58 8.98 6.22
CA ASN A 13 -3.74 9.57 5.54
C ASN A 13 -3.65 11.10 5.41
N GLU A 14 -2.62 11.72 5.98
CA GLU A 14 -2.30 13.14 5.85
C GLU A 14 -1.76 13.49 4.46
N VAL A 15 -1.39 12.49 3.65
CA VAL A 15 -0.90 12.63 2.27
C VAL A 15 -1.61 11.67 1.30
N ASP A 16 -1.48 11.97 0.01
CA ASP A 16 -2.00 11.13 -1.07
C ASP A 16 -1.33 9.75 -1.08
N PHE A 17 -2.05 8.74 -1.58
CA PHE A 17 -1.66 7.32 -1.46
C PHE A 17 -0.22 7.02 -1.90
N LEU A 18 0.23 7.57 -3.03
CA LEU A 18 1.57 7.31 -3.57
C LEU A 18 2.67 7.92 -2.69
N GLU A 19 2.40 9.03 -2.01
CA GLU A 19 3.35 9.66 -1.09
C GLU A 19 3.55 8.84 0.20
N ARG A 20 2.57 7.99 0.55
CA ARG A 20 2.61 7.15 1.76
C ARG A 20 3.74 6.15 1.76
N PHE A 21 4.21 5.71 0.58
CA PHE A 21 5.38 4.84 0.46
C PHE A 21 6.63 5.52 1.03
N SER A 22 6.83 6.81 0.71
CA SER A 22 7.94 7.58 1.27
C SER A 22 7.78 7.81 2.77
N SER A 23 6.57 8.11 3.23
CA SER A 23 6.27 8.27 4.66
C SER A 23 6.54 7.00 5.46
N ALA A 24 6.13 5.83 4.95
CA ALA A 24 6.39 4.54 5.59
C ALA A 24 7.89 4.23 5.68
N SER A 25 8.64 4.47 4.61
CA SER A 25 10.10 4.26 4.60
C SER A 25 10.82 5.19 5.58
N LYS A 26 10.45 6.48 5.61
CA LYS A 26 10.98 7.47 6.57
C LYS A 26 10.66 7.11 8.02
N ALA A 27 9.51 6.49 8.28
CA ALA A 27 9.13 5.98 9.59
C ALA A 27 9.85 4.66 9.98
N GLY A 28 10.72 4.13 9.10
CA GLY A 28 11.56 2.96 9.38
C GLY A 28 10.93 1.62 8.99
N PHE A 29 9.75 1.61 8.39
CA PHE A 29 9.15 0.37 7.88
C PHE A 29 9.96 -0.19 6.72
N LYS A 30 9.94 -1.52 6.58
CA LYS A 30 10.55 -2.27 5.47
C LYS A 30 9.54 -3.04 4.65
N GLY A 31 8.31 -3.13 5.13
CA GLY A 31 7.19 -3.74 4.42
C GLY A 31 6.00 -2.80 4.41
N VAL A 32 5.21 -2.87 3.34
CA VAL A 32 3.93 -2.17 3.23
C VAL A 32 2.83 -3.12 2.80
N GLU A 33 1.62 -2.81 3.23
CA GLU A 33 0.39 -3.45 2.77
C GLU A 33 -0.68 -2.38 2.54
N TYR A 34 -1.67 -2.70 1.72
CA TYR A 34 -2.82 -1.83 1.43
C TYR A 34 -3.92 -2.67 0.78
N LEU A 35 -5.16 -2.20 0.81
CA LEU A 35 -6.29 -3.00 0.36
C LEU A 35 -6.30 -3.19 -1.16
N PHE A 36 -6.43 -2.10 -1.93
CA PHE A 36 -6.74 -2.19 -3.37
C PHE A 36 -5.83 -1.27 -4.19
N PRO A 37 -4.88 -1.81 -4.98
CA PRO A 37 -3.99 -1.01 -5.83
C PRO A 37 -4.52 -0.74 -7.23
N TYR A 38 -5.73 -1.21 -7.59
CA TYR A 38 -6.16 -1.38 -8.98
C TYR A 38 -6.36 -0.07 -9.78
N ASP A 39 -6.44 1.06 -9.10
CA ASP A 39 -6.48 2.39 -9.72
C ASP A 39 -5.08 2.90 -10.16
N TYR A 40 -4.02 2.20 -9.76
CA TYR A 40 -2.63 2.58 -10.01
C TYR A 40 -1.94 1.60 -10.96
N GLY A 41 -1.03 2.12 -11.79
CA GLY A 41 -0.22 1.30 -12.67
C GLY A 41 0.73 0.39 -11.88
N LYS A 42 0.81 -0.89 -12.26
CA LYS A 42 1.73 -1.84 -11.62
C LYS A 42 3.17 -1.33 -11.57
N ASP A 43 3.68 -0.79 -12.68
CA ASP A 43 5.06 -0.32 -12.76
C ASP A 43 5.31 0.92 -11.89
N GLN A 44 4.29 1.77 -11.71
CA GLN A 44 4.35 2.90 -10.79
C GLN A 44 4.54 2.41 -9.35
N LEU A 45 3.77 1.40 -8.93
CA LEU A 45 3.89 0.82 -7.59
C LEU A 45 5.24 0.11 -7.39
N ILE A 46 5.73 -0.62 -8.40
CA ILE A 46 7.06 -1.26 -8.36
C ILE A 46 8.16 -0.21 -8.19
N ASN A 47 8.09 0.90 -8.94
CA ASN A 47 9.07 1.98 -8.83
C ASN A 47 9.05 2.59 -7.43
N LEU A 48 7.87 2.87 -6.87
CA LEU A 48 7.74 3.41 -5.51
C LEU A 48 8.28 2.47 -4.43
N LEU A 49 8.04 1.15 -4.56
CA LEU A 49 8.61 0.15 -3.67
C LEU A 49 10.15 0.15 -3.74
N GLY A 50 10.71 0.21 -4.96
CA GLY A 50 12.14 0.27 -5.20
C GLY A 50 12.80 1.53 -4.63
N GLU A 51 12.28 2.71 -4.99
CA GLU A 51 12.78 4.01 -4.55
C GLU A 51 12.80 4.14 -3.01
N ASN A 52 11.82 3.54 -2.35
CA ASN A 52 11.66 3.62 -0.90
C ASN A 52 12.22 2.40 -0.14
N SER A 53 12.84 1.45 -0.84
CA SER A 53 13.38 0.20 -0.26
C SER A 53 12.36 -0.56 0.59
N LEU A 54 11.14 -0.70 0.06
CA LEU A 54 10.01 -1.36 0.70
C LEU A 54 9.67 -2.67 -0.02
N SER A 55 9.26 -3.66 0.76
CA SER A 55 8.66 -4.89 0.24
C SER A 55 7.14 -4.80 0.26
N GLN A 56 6.48 -5.22 -0.82
CA GLN A 56 5.05 -5.48 -0.78
C GLN A 56 4.79 -6.73 0.07
N VAL A 57 3.99 -6.59 1.13
CA VAL A 57 3.66 -7.70 2.04
C VAL A 57 2.29 -8.28 1.72
N LEU A 58 1.27 -7.44 1.52
CA LEU A 58 -0.10 -7.88 1.26
C LEU A 58 -0.88 -6.83 0.47
N HIS A 59 -1.73 -7.28 -0.45
CA HIS A 59 -2.89 -6.54 -0.90
C HIS A 59 -4.05 -7.51 -1.22
N ASN A 60 -5.26 -6.98 -1.38
CA ASN A 60 -6.44 -7.81 -1.64
C ASN A 60 -6.68 -7.96 -3.14
N LEU A 61 -7.45 -8.98 -3.52
CA LEU A 61 -8.06 -9.11 -4.85
C LEU A 61 -9.10 -7.99 -5.09
N PRO A 62 -9.54 -7.76 -6.35
CA PRO A 62 -10.59 -6.77 -6.62
C PRO A 62 -11.83 -7.05 -5.78
N ALA A 63 -12.42 -6.00 -5.21
CA ALA A 63 -13.51 -6.15 -4.25
C ALA A 63 -14.91 -6.26 -4.87
N GLY A 64 -15.00 -6.27 -6.21
CA GLY A 64 -16.25 -6.13 -6.93
C GLY A 64 -16.88 -4.75 -6.76
N ASN A 65 -18.17 -4.65 -7.05
CA ASN A 65 -18.97 -3.47 -6.79
C ASN A 65 -19.29 -3.37 -5.28
N TRP A 66 -18.43 -2.65 -4.58
CA TRP A 66 -18.55 -2.45 -3.14
C TRP A 66 -19.88 -1.78 -2.73
N ASP A 67 -20.37 -0.86 -3.55
CA ASP A 67 -21.62 -0.11 -3.32
C ASP A 67 -22.87 -0.99 -3.55
N ALA A 68 -22.77 -2.00 -4.42
CA ALA A 68 -23.79 -3.03 -4.58
C ALA A 68 -23.70 -4.15 -3.52
N GLY A 69 -22.76 -4.05 -2.57
CA GLY A 69 -22.60 -5.01 -1.48
C GLY A 69 -21.68 -6.19 -1.78
N GLU A 70 -21.01 -6.21 -2.93
CA GLU A 70 -19.99 -7.21 -3.24
C GLU A 70 -18.76 -7.01 -2.35
N ARG A 71 -18.04 -8.10 -2.05
CA ARG A 71 -16.85 -8.12 -1.19
C ARG A 71 -15.74 -9.01 -1.78
N GLY A 72 -15.73 -9.14 -3.11
CA GLY A 72 -14.93 -10.12 -3.87
C GLY A 72 -15.73 -11.36 -4.23
#